data_AF-A0A969BH58-F1
#
_entry.id   AF-A0A969BH58-F1
#
_cell.length_a   1.000
_cell.length_b   1.000
_cell.length_c   1.000
_cell.angle_alpha   90.00
_cell.angle_beta   90.00
_cell.angle_gamma   90.00
#
_symmetry.space_group_name_H-M   'P 1'
#
loop_
_entity.id
_entity.type
_entity.pdbx_description
1 polymer ?
#
loop_
_entity_poly.entity_id
_entity_poly.type
_entity_poly.pdbx_seq_one_letter_code
_entity_poly.pdbx_strand_id
1 'polypeptide(L)'
;MRNKQPMIVIRFFLVLFNVAVVTFLIYRMVMISRQAMKPGRKWLIITAGVLLLLTPFGIFAGVFKPGIQYFLIYPVAIGFFLFLIREP
;
A
#
# COMPACT_ATOMS: atom_id res chain seq x y z
N MET A 1 25.61 23.42 12.79
CA MET A 1 25.33 21.97 12.68
C MET A 1 23.84 21.77 12.40
N ARG A 2 23.47 21.42 11.16
CA ARG A 2 22.07 21.24 10.76
C ARG A 2 21.51 19.99 11.46
N ASN A 3 20.51 20.16 12.34
CA ASN A 3 19.83 19.06 13.03
C ASN A 3 19.29 18.05 12.00
N LYS A 4 19.98 16.92 11.83
CA LYS A 4 19.59 15.81 10.93
C LYS A 4 18.56 14.86 11.55
N GLN A 5 18.31 15.01 12.86
CA GLN A 5 17.39 14.20 13.66
C GLN A 5 15.96 14.08 13.08
N PRO A 6 15.25 15.18 12.70
CA PRO A 6 13.86 15.06 12.23
C PRO A 6 13.73 14.24 10.95
N MET A 7 14.74 14.26 10.08
CA MET A 7 14.74 13.51 8.83
C MET A 7 14.84 11.99 9.04
N ILE A 8 15.51 11.55 10.10
CA ILE A 8 15.67 10.12 10.42
C ILE A 8 14.36 9.56 10.97
N VAL A 9 13.71 10.29 11.87
CA VAL A 9 12.43 9.87 12.47
C VAL A 9 11.34 9.73 11.41
N ILE A 10 11.21 10.72 10.52
CA ILE A 10 10.23 10.68 9.43
C ILE A 10 10.49 9.50 8.49
N ARG A 11 11.76 9.24 8.15
CA ARG A 11 12.14 8.09 7.32
C ARG A 11 11.79 6.76 7.98
N PHE A 12 12.02 6.64 9.29
CA PHE A 12 11.67 5.44 10.04
C PHE A 12 10.17 5.17 10.01
N PHE A 13 9.34 6.18 10.29
CA PHE A 13 7.88 6.05 10.20
C PHE A 13 7.41 5.74 8.78
N LEU A 14 8.02 6.34 7.76
CA LEU A 14 7.69 6.04 6.37
C LEU A 14 7.97 4.58 6.02
N VAL A 15 9.13 4.05 6.43
CA VAL A 15 9.47 2.64 6.22
C VAL A 15 8.48 1.74 6.95
N LEU A 16 8.20 1.99 8.23
CA LEU A 16 7.24 1.23 9.03
C LEU A 16 5.85 1.21 8.40
N PHE A 17 5.37 2.36 7.94
CA PHE A 17 4.10 2.49 7.25
C PHE A 17 4.08 1.67 5.95
N ASN A 18 5.11 1.78 5.12
CA ASN A 18 5.20 1.00 3.88
C ASN A 18 5.23 -0.51 4.15
N VAL A 19 5.99 -0.96 5.17
CA VAL A 19 6.03 -2.36 5.58
C VAL A 19 4.64 -2.82 6.02
N ALA A 20 3.97 -2.07 6.89
CA ALA A 20 2.62 -2.39 7.35
C ALA A 20 1.62 -2.50 6.19
N VAL A 21 1.67 -1.57 5.23
CA VAL A 21 0.79 -1.59 4.06
C VAL A 21 1.09 -2.77 3.15
N VAL A 22 2.37 -3.06 2.87
CA VAL A 22 2.76 -4.23 2.06
C VAL A 22 2.26 -5.52 2.70
N THR A 23 2.50 -5.71 4.00
CA THR A 23 2.01 -6.86 4.75
C THR A 23 0.49 -6.96 4.69
N PHE A 24 -0.22 -5.84 4.91
CA PHE A 24 -1.67 -5.78 4.84
C PHE A 24 -2.22 -6.19 3.46
N LEU A 25 -1.67 -5.62 2.38
CA LEU A 25 -2.09 -5.91 1.01
C LEU A 25 -1.86 -7.36 0.63
N ILE A 26 -0.67 -7.90 0.91
CA ILE A 26 -0.34 -9.30 0.64
C ILE A 26 -1.29 -10.22 1.42
N TYR A 27 -1.44 -9.99 2.72
CA TYR A 27 -2.34 -10.78 3.56
C TYR A 27 -3.77 -10.80 3.01
N ARG A 28 -4.32 -9.62 2.67
CA ARG A 28 -5.68 -9.51 2.12
C ARG A 28 -5.83 -10.21 0.78
N MET A 29 -4.87 -10.07 -0.14
CA MET A 29 -4.95 -10.73 -1.44
C MET A 29 -4.87 -12.26 -1.31
N VAL A 30 -4.02 -12.78 -0.42
CA VAL A 30 -3.95 -14.22 -0.12
C VAL A 30 -5.26 -14.72 0.51
N MET A 31 -5.87 -13.93 1.39
CA MET A 31 -7.18 -14.27 1.96
C MET A 31 -8.26 -14.33 0.87
N ILE A 32 -8.30 -13.35 -0.02
CA ILE A 32 -9.32 -13.22 -1.07
C ILE A 32 -9.14 -14.26 -2.17
N SER A 33 -7.91 -14.66 -2.49
CA SER A 33 -7.66 -15.73 -3.46
C SER A 33 -8.31 -17.05 -3.03
N ARG A 34 -8.36 -17.31 -1.72
CA ARG A 34 -8.97 -18.50 -1.11
C ARG A 34 -10.48 -18.40 -0.88
N GLN A 35 -11.08 -17.22 -0.94
CA GLN A 35 -12.52 -17.05 -0.75
C GLN A 35 -13.34 -17.43 -1.99
N ALA A 36 -14.51 -18.02 -1.78
CA ALA A 36 -15.49 -18.21 -2.84
C ALA A 36 -16.14 -16.84 -3.16
N MET A 37 -15.83 -16.30 -4.34
CA MET A 37 -16.26 -14.96 -4.76
C MET A 37 -16.43 -14.96 -6.29
N LYS A 38 -17.32 -14.09 -6.81
CA LYS A 38 -17.48 -13.91 -8.26
C LYS A 38 -16.11 -13.64 -8.91
N PRO A 39 -15.73 -14.36 -9.98
CA PRO A 39 -14.40 -14.24 -10.59
C PRO A 39 -14.02 -12.81 -10.96
N GLY A 40 -14.93 -12.04 -11.56
CA GLY A 40 -14.67 -10.66 -11.96
C GLY A 40 -14.33 -9.74 -10.79
N ARG A 41 -15.06 -9.87 -9.66
CA ARG A 41 -14.80 -9.09 -8.44
C ARG A 41 -13.46 -9.48 -7.82
N LYS A 42 -13.19 -10.79 -7.74
CA LYS A 42 -11.91 -11.32 -7.24
C LYS A 42 -10.74 -10.77 -8.05
N TRP A 43 -10.84 -10.81 -9.38
CA TRP A 43 -9.81 -10.28 -10.28
C TRP A 43 -9.59 -8.79 -10.03
N LEU A 44 -10.65 -7.98 -9.99
CA LEU A 44 -10.56 -6.54 -9.74
C LEU A 44 -9.85 -6.23 -8.42
N ILE A 45 -10.20 -6.94 -7.34
CA ILE A 45 -9.54 -6.78 -6.05
C ILE A 45 -8.05 -7.12 -6.15
N ILE A 46 -7.69 -8.24 -6.76
CA ILE A 46 -6.29 -8.66 -6.88
C ILE A 46 -5.49 -7.65 -7.72
N THR A 47 -6.00 -7.21 -8.88
CA THR A 47 -5.30 -6.18 -9.68
C THR A 47 -5.16 -4.87 -8.93
N ALA A 48 -6.19 -4.41 -8.22
CA ALA A 48 -6.10 -3.19 -7.41
C ALA A 48 -5.04 -3.32 -6.30
N GLY A 49 -4.99 -4.47 -5.62
CA GLY A 49 -3.97 -4.76 -4.60
C GLY A 49 -2.55 -4.81 -5.15
N VAL A 50 -2.36 -5.41 -6.33
CA VAL A 50 -1.07 -5.44 -7.04
C VAL A 50 -0.63 -4.03 -7.44
N LEU A 51 -1.53 -3.22 -8.02
CA LEU A 51 -1.22 -1.82 -8.36
C LEU A 51 -0.81 -1.01 -7.13
N LEU A 52 -1.49 -1.19 -6.00
CA LEU A 52 -1.16 -0.56 -4.74
C LEU A 52 0.17 -1.02 -4.16
N LEU A 53 0.60 -2.25 -4.43
CA LEU A 53 1.92 -2.76 -4.03
C LEU A 53 3.06 -2.17 -4.85
N LEU A 54 2.83 -1.80 -6.11
CA LEU A 54 3.88 -1.18 -6.93
C LEU A 54 4.40 0.11 -6.32
N THR A 55 3.57 0.85 -5.58
CA THR A 55 3.98 2.09 -4.93
C THR A 55 5.06 1.90 -3.85
N PRO A 56 4.86 1.10 -2.79
CA PRO A 56 5.90 0.83 -1.79
C PRO A 56 7.11 0.15 -2.40
N PHE A 57 6.91 -0.79 -3.35
CA PHE A 57 8.03 -1.43 -4.04
C PHE A 57 8.87 -0.44 -4.84
N GLY A 58 8.26 0.48 -5.58
CA GLY A 58 8.98 1.50 -6.33
C GLY A 58 9.70 2.51 -5.44
N ILE A 59 9.18 2.79 -4.23
CA ILE A 59 9.88 3.59 -3.22
C ILE A 59 11.11 2.83 -2.71
N PHE A 60 10.97 1.55 -2.35
CA PHE A 60 12.09 0.73 -1.87
C PHE A 60 13.16 0.52 -2.94
N ALA A 61 12.77 0.32 -4.19
CA ALA A 61 13.68 0.19 -5.33
C ALA A 61 14.29 1.54 -5.77
N GLY A 62 13.87 2.66 -5.19
CA GLY A 62 14.40 3.99 -5.52
C GLY A 62 13.92 4.56 -6.86
N VAL A 63 12.88 3.98 -7.46
CA VAL A 63 12.31 4.41 -8.75
C VAL A 63 11.67 5.79 -8.64
N PHE A 64 11.00 6.08 -7.51
CA PHE A 64 10.41 7.39 -7.25
C PHE A 64 10.53 7.78 -5.77
N LYS A 65 10.65 9.09 -5.53
CA LYS A 65 10.77 9.66 -4.18
C LYS A 65 9.37 9.89 -3.58
N PRO A 66 9.11 9.49 -2.33
CA PRO A 66 7.85 9.80 -1.66
C PRO A 66 7.73 11.32 -1.46
N GLY A 67 6.84 11.94 -2.22
CA GLY A 67 6.48 13.35 -2.11
C GLY A 67 5.13 13.55 -1.41
N ILE A 68 4.70 14.80 -1.24
CA ILE A 68 3.39 15.15 -0.65
C ILE A 68 2.24 14.43 -1.37
N GLN A 69 2.33 14.30 -2.69
CA GLN A 69 1.34 13.57 -3.50
C GLN A 69 1.18 12.11 -3.05
N TYR A 70 2.29 11.41 -2.74
CA TYR A 70 2.23 10.05 -2.22
C TYR A 70 1.48 9.99 -0.89
N PHE A 71 1.77 10.91 0.03
CA PHE A 71 1.10 10.97 1.34
C PHE A 71 -0.39 11.28 1.27
N LEU A 72 -0.86 11.92 0.21
CA LEU A 72 -2.28 12.22 0.01
C LEU A 72 -3.00 11.13 -0.78
N ILE A 73 -2.44 10.72 -1.92
CA ILE A 73 -3.08 9.79 -2.85
C ILE A 73 -3.08 8.37 -2.28
N TYR A 74 -1.99 7.96 -1.66
CA TYR A 74 -1.82 6.56 -1.24
C TYR A 74 -2.82 6.15 -0.14
N PRO A 75 -3.04 6.93 0.93
CA PRO A 75 -4.08 6.61 1.91
C PRO A 75 -5.49 6.57 1.31
N VAL A 76 -5.80 7.46 0.38
CA VAL A 76 -7.10 7.47 -0.32
C VAL A 76 -7.28 6.19 -1.14
N ALA A 77 -6.25 5.78 -1.88
CA ALA A 77 -6.29 4.56 -2.68
C ALA A 77 -6.40 3.29 -1.81
N ILE A 78 -5.71 3.26 -0.66
CA ILE A 78 -5.88 2.20 0.35
C ILE A 78 -7.31 2.21 0.91
N GLY A 79 -7.87 3.37 1.21
CA GLY A 79 -9.27 3.51 1.66
C GLY A 79 -10.27 2.96 0.63
N PHE A 80 -10.05 3.25 -0.64
CA PHE A 80 -10.86 2.70 -1.73
C PHE A 80 -10.72 1.17 -1.83
N PHE A 81 -9.51 0.64 -1.71
CA PHE A 81 -9.28 -0.80 -1.66
C PHE A 81 -9.98 -1.46 -0.47
N LEU A 82 -9.95 -0.83 0.72
CA LEU A 82 -10.68 -1.29 1.89
C LEU A 82 -12.19 -1.35 1.64
N PHE A 83 -12.74 -0.32 0.98
CA PHE A 83 -14.14 -0.30 0.58
C PHE A 83 -14.47 -1.47 -0.37
N LEU A 84 -13.60 -1.71 -1.35
CA LEU A 84 -13.76 -2.77 -2.35
C LEU A 84 -13.84 -4.17 -1.73
N ILE A 85 -13.06 -4.42 -0.67
CA ILE A 85 -12.99 -5.71 0.04
C ILE A 85 -13.93 -5.82 1.24
N ARG A 86 -14.72 -4.78 1.54
CA ARG A 86 -15.61 -4.72 2.72
C ARG A 86 -16.70 -5.78 2.66
N GLU A 87 -17.22 -6.03 1.47
CA GLU A 87 -18.25 -7.03 1.21
C GLU A 87 -17.66 -8.06 0.23
N PRO A 88 -17.68 -9.36 0.52
CA PRO A 88 -17.26 -10.38 -0.42
C PRO A 88 -18.26 -10.56 -1.57
#